data_AF-A0A8S1JXG0-F1
#
_entry.id   AF-A0A8S1JXG0-F1
#
_cell.length_a   1.000
_cell.length_b   1.000
_cell.length_c   1.000
_cell.angle_alpha   90.00
_cell.angle_beta   90.00
_cell.angle_gamma   90.00
#
_symmetry.space_group_name_H-M   'P 1'
#
loop_
_entity.id
_entity.type
_entity.pdbx_description
1 polymer ?
#
loop_
_entity_poly.entity_id
_entity_poly.type
_entity_poly.pdbx_seq_one_letter_code
_entity_poly.pdbx_strand_id
1 'polypeptide(L)'
;MKGYEFLRLIQEIGVILNLSTPTISHVITIYKRFTLSNKRQFKKEMVITACFYLVSKIVEDMKRIRDILVIICVVNKMYTLANQERKQKLQANNQVDYDEDPIKYLGIEQYENYNIEYFDKFVPLFNNEQYAEWKREVLEAEQHILRIINYDLKNETLDSYQLLLNYLKVYINKSTFFLDLSI
;
A
#
# COMPACT_ATOMS: atom_id res chain seq x y z
N MET A 1 -9.61 -5.82 -10.14
CA MET A 1 -9.45 -4.82 -9.07
C MET A 1 -9.47 -3.46 -9.72
N LYS A 2 -10.46 -2.63 -9.38
CA LYS A 2 -10.48 -1.22 -9.78
C LYS A 2 -9.26 -0.53 -9.16
N GLY A 3 -8.75 0.54 -9.78
CA GLY A 3 -7.54 1.23 -9.31
C GLY A 3 -7.61 1.73 -7.87
N TYR A 4 -8.79 2.15 -7.41
CA TYR A 4 -9.03 2.65 -6.04
C TYR A 4 -8.98 1.55 -4.97
N GLU A 5 -9.44 0.34 -5.29
CA GLU A 5 -9.44 -0.81 -4.37
C GLU A 5 -7.99 -1.23 -4.06
N PHE A 6 -7.12 -1.17 -5.06
CA PHE A 6 -5.72 -1.51 -4.93
C PHE A 6 -4.94 -0.50 -4.06
N LEU A 7 -5.35 0.77 -4.08
CA LEU A 7 -4.72 1.80 -3.24
C LEU A 7 -5.05 1.61 -1.75
N ARG A 8 -6.26 1.18 -1.42
CA ARG A 8 -6.64 0.86 -0.03
C ARG A 8 -5.90 -0.38 0.49
N LEU A 9 -5.71 -1.39 -0.36
CA LEU A 9 -4.89 -2.56 -0.03
C LEU A 9 -3.43 -2.16 0.28
N ILE A 10 -2.85 -1.23 -0.47
CA ILE A 10 -1.53 -0.66 -0.15
C ILE A 10 -1.56 0.03 1.23
N GLN A 11 -2.59 0.80 1.53
CA GLN A 11 -2.70 1.48 2.85
C GLN A 11 -2.75 0.47 3.99
N GLU A 12 -3.56 -0.58 3.89
CA GLU A 12 -3.65 -1.62 4.91
C GLU A 12 -2.33 -2.37 5.11
N ILE A 13 -1.63 -2.70 4.02
CA ILE A 13 -0.28 -3.30 4.10
C ILE A 13 0.69 -2.36 4.82
N GLY A 14 0.62 -1.06 4.52
CA GLY A 14 1.44 -0.05 5.17
C GLY A 14 1.19 0.04 6.67
N VAL A 15 -0.08 -0.04 7.09
CA VAL A 15 -0.47 -0.08 8.51
C VAL A 15 0.04 -1.35 9.19
N ILE A 16 -0.10 -2.52 8.55
CA ILE A 16 0.40 -3.81 9.07
C ILE A 16 1.93 -3.79 9.23
N LEU A 17 2.64 -3.13 8.30
CA LEU A 17 4.09 -2.94 8.35
C LEU A 17 4.54 -1.90 9.39
N ASN A 18 3.59 -1.23 10.05
CA ASN A 18 3.80 -0.14 10.99
C ASN A 18 4.62 1.01 10.39
N LEU A 19 4.27 1.38 9.15
CA LEU A 19 4.86 2.53 8.45
C LEU A 19 4.05 3.79 8.74
N SER A 20 4.71 4.94 8.76
CA SER A 20 4.01 6.21 8.95
C SER A 20 3.16 6.58 7.72
N THR A 21 2.08 7.32 7.96
CA THR A 21 1.18 7.83 6.91
C THR A 21 1.89 8.55 5.75
N PRO A 22 2.89 9.43 5.96
CA PRO A 22 3.63 10.04 4.85
C PRO A 22 4.39 9.00 4.01
N THR A 23 5.02 8.01 4.64
CA THR A 23 5.71 6.90 3.98
C THR A 23 4.74 6.11 3.09
N ILE A 24 3.53 5.81 3.59
CA ILE A 24 2.48 5.12 2.82
C ILE A 24 2.02 5.97 1.61
N SER A 25 1.85 7.29 1.80
CA SER A 25 1.50 8.21 0.72
C SER A 25 2.56 8.24 -0.38
N HIS A 26 3.83 8.20 0.01
CA HIS A 26 4.95 8.17 -0.91
C HIS A 26 5.00 6.85 -1.72
N VAL A 27 4.77 5.70 -1.06
CA VAL A 27 4.61 4.39 -1.75
C VAL A 27 3.50 4.44 -2.79
N ILE A 28 2.34 5.02 -2.46
CA ILE A 28 1.21 5.15 -3.39
C ILE A 28 1.59 6.03 -4.59
N THR A 29 2.32 7.11 -4.36
CA THR A 29 2.74 8.04 -5.42
C THR A 29 3.70 7.36 -6.39
N ILE A 30 4.69 6.62 -5.87
CA ILE A 30 5.63 5.84 -6.68
C ILE A 30 4.89 4.76 -7.46
N TYR A 31 3.98 4.03 -6.83
CA TYR A 31 3.19 3.01 -7.51
C TYR A 31 2.33 3.58 -8.64
N LYS A 32 1.69 4.74 -8.45
CA LYS A 32 0.94 5.43 -9.49
C LYS A 32 1.84 5.82 -10.67
N ARG A 33 3.01 6.41 -10.41
CA ARG A 33 3.97 6.77 -11.44
C ARG A 33 4.44 5.54 -12.21
N PHE A 34 4.76 4.45 -11.52
CA PHE A 34 5.08 3.19 -12.16
C PHE A 34 3.95 2.72 -13.08
N THR A 35 2.70 2.73 -12.60
CA THR A 35 1.56 2.27 -13.40
C THR A 35 1.33 3.14 -14.65
N LEU A 36 1.58 4.45 -14.57
CA LEU A 36 1.44 5.38 -15.69
C LEU A 36 2.58 5.26 -16.71
N SER A 37 3.82 4.99 -16.25
CA SER A 37 5.00 4.93 -17.11
C SER A 37 5.25 3.57 -17.74
N ASN A 38 4.72 2.49 -17.16
CA ASN A 38 5.25 1.16 -17.43
C ASN A 38 4.62 0.46 -18.64
N LYS A 39 5.51 -0.08 -19.51
CA LYS A 39 5.18 -0.99 -20.64
C LYS A 39 5.58 -2.45 -20.36
N ARG A 40 6.33 -2.73 -19.30
CA ARG A 40 6.82 -4.07 -18.92
C ARG A 40 5.84 -4.79 -17.99
N GLN A 41 5.64 -6.09 -18.23
CA GLN A 41 4.82 -6.95 -17.39
C GLN A 41 5.61 -7.44 -16.17
N PHE A 42 5.49 -6.73 -15.05
CA PHE A 42 5.90 -7.25 -13.74
C PHE A 42 4.66 -7.73 -12.98
N LYS A 43 4.83 -8.77 -12.15
CA LYS A 43 3.79 -9.19 -11.19
C LYS A 43 3.53 -8.05 -10.21
N LYS A 44 2.26 -7.77 -9.92
CA LYS A 44 1.85 -6.62 -9.08
C LYS A 44 2.41 -6.74 -7.68
N GLU A 45 2.50 -7.95 -7.16
CA GLU A 45 3.03 -8.29 -5.84
C GLU A 45 4.51 -7.87 -5.71
N MET A 46 5.30 -8.14 -6.75
CA MET A 46 6.73 -7.80 -6.76
C MET A 46 6.94 -6.29 -6.85
N VAL A 47 6.12 -5.61 -7.64
CA VAL A 47 6.15 -4.15 -7.77
C VAL A 47 5.79 -3.49 -6.43
N ILE A 48 4.71 -3.92 -5.77
CA ILE A 48 4.32 -3.39 -4.46
C ILE A 48 5.44 -3.61 -3.44
N THR A 49 6.00 -4.83 -3.40
CA THR A 49 7.11 -5.18 -2.49
C THR A 49 8.30 -4.26 -2.73
N ALA A 50 8.65 -4.02 -4.00
CA ALA A 50 9.74 -3.14 -4.39
C ALA A 50 9.46 -1.68 -4.00
N CYS A 51 8.24 -1.18 -4.18
CA CYS A 51 7.85 0.17 -3.74
C CYS A 51 7.99 0.31 -2.22
N PHE A 52 7.44 -0.62 -1.43
CA PHE A 52 7.56 -0.57 0.03
C PHE A 52 9.00 -0.67 0.49
N TYR A 53 9.78 -1.58 -0.10
CA TYR A 53 11.18 -1.76 0.24
C TYR A 53 12.01 -0.50 -0.06
N LEU A 54 11.80 0.10 -1.24
CA LEU A 54 12.49 1.32 -1.66
C LEU A 54 12.17 2.49 -0.73
N VAL A 55 10.88 2.73 -0.46
CA VAL A 55 10.45 3.86 0.36
C VAL A 55 10.86 3.68 1.82
N SER A 56 10.75 2.45 2.35
CA SER A 56 11.23 2.14 3.72
C SER A 56 12.73 2.39 3.84
N LYS A 57 13.51 2.17 2.78
CA LYS A 57 14.97 2.44 2.76
C LYS A 57 15.31 3.94 2.73
N ILE A 58 14.40 4.78 2.26
CA ILE A 58 14.63 6.23 2.08
C ILE A 58 14.16 7.03 3.30
N VAL A 59 12.99 6.69 3.85
CA VAL A 59 12.29 7.53 4.83
C VAL A 59 12.39 6.99 6.26
N GLU A 60 12.40 5.66 6.44
CA GLU A 60 12.28 5.00 7.74
C GLU A 60 13.36 3.91 7.96
N ASP A 61 13.14 3.02 8.92
CA ASP A 61 13.97 1.85 9.15
C ASP A 61 13.77 0.78 8.05
N MET A 62 14.89 0.26 7.56
CA MET A 62 14.89 -0.77 6.53
C MET A 62 14.18 -2.03 7.02
N LYS A 63 13.03 -2.34 6.41
CA LYS A 63 12.33 -3.62 6.58
C LYS A 63 12.95 -4.69 5.68
N ARG A 64 13.00 -5.94 6.15
CA ARG A 64 13.52 -7.05 5.35
C ARG A 64 12.54 -7.36 4.21
N ILE A 65 13.06 -7.60 3.01
CA ILE A 65 12.25 -7.98 1.83
C ILE A 65 11.36 -9.18 2.14
N ARG A 66 11.86 -10.15 2.92
CA ARG A 66 11.08 -11.34 3.31
C ARG A 66 9.79 -10.97 4.03
N ASP A 67 9.86 -10.08 5.01
CA ASP A 67 8.73 -9.77 5.89
C ASP A 67 7.66 -9.00 5.12
N ILE A 68 8.08 -8.05 4.27
CA ILE A 68 7.20 -7.31 3.35
C ILE A 68 6.48 -8.27 2.41
N LEU A 69 7.23 -9.22 1.83
CA LEU A 69 6.69 -10.17 0.86
C LEU A 69 5.68 -11.13 1.52
N VAL A 70 5.98 -11.65 2.72
CA VAL A 70 5.04 -12.46 3.50
C VAL A 70 3.72 -11.72 3.71
N ILE A 71 3.78 -10.48 4.18
CA ILE A 71 2.59 -9.68 4.48
C ILE A 71 1.77 -9.46 3.21
N ILE A 72 2.40 -9.10 2.09
CA ILE A 72 1.70 -8.91 0.80
C ILE A 72 1.02 -10.22 0.36
N CYS A 73 1.70 -11.36 0.47
CA CYS A 73 1.13 -12.65 0.11
C CYS A 73 -0.06 -13.04 0.99
N VAL A 74 0.05 -12.82 2.31
CA VAL A 74 -1.03 -13.10 3.27
C VAL A 74 -2.23 -12.21 2.98
N VAL A 75 -2.01 -10.91 2.84
CA VAL A 75 -3.08 -9.94 2.55
C VAL A 75 -3.78 -10.30 1.25
N ASN A 76 -3.04 -10.56 0.16
CA ASN A 76 -3.64 -10.97 -1.11
C ASN A 76 -4.46 -12.27 -1.00
N LYS A 77 -3.97 -13.27 -0.27
CA LYS A 77 -4.73 -14.51 -0.05
C LYS A 77 -6.03 -14.25 0.73
N MET A 78 -5.97 -13.45 1.81
CA MET A 78 -7.16 -13.07 2.58
C MET A 78 -8.21 -12.38 1.69
N TYR A 79 -7.76 -11.46 0.84
CA TYR A 79 -8.63 -10.81 -0.14
C TYR A 79 -9.22 -11.78 -1.18
N THR A 80 -8.46 -12.76 -1.66
CA THR A 80 -9.01 -13.74 -2.60
C THR A 80 -10.08 -14.62 -1.97
N LEU A 81 -9.93 -15.01 -0.71
CA LEU A 81 -10.92 -15.82 0.01
C LEU A 81 -12.18 -15.02 0.32
N ALA A 82 -12.04 -13.79 0.83
CA ALA A 82 -13.18 -12.90 1.07
C ALA A 82 -14.03 -12.68 -0.20
N ASN A 83 -13.36 -12.54 -1.35
CA ASN A 83 -14.04 -12.43 -2.64
C ASN A 83 -14.75 -13.72 -3.07
N GLN A 84 -14.20 -14.90 -2.75
CA GLN A 84 -14.83 -16.18 -3.04
C GLN A 84 -16.05 -16.44 -2.16
N GLU A 85 -15.96 -16.16 -0.87
CA GLU A 85 -17.08 -16.28 0.08
C GLU A 85 -18.26 -15.38 -0.31
N ARG A 86 -17.98 -14.15 -0.76
CA ARG A 86 -19.03 -13.24 -1.27
C ARG A 86 -19.70 -13.81 -2.52
N LYS A 87 -18.93 -14.32 -3.48
CA LYS A 87 -19.48 -14.94 -4.70
C LYS A 87 -20.37 -16.14 -4.38
N GLN A 88 -19.97 -16.96 -3.41
CA GLN A 88 -20.78 -18.09 -2.96
C GLN A 88 -22.07 -17.64 -2.27
N LYS A 89 -22.02 -16.61 -1.42
CA LYS A 89 -23.22 -16.02 -0.79
C LYS A 89 -24.17 -15.37 -1.81
N LEU A 90 -23.63 -14.70 -2.83
CA LEU A 90 -24.43 -14.11 -3.92
C LEU A 90 -25.09 -15.19 -4.79
N GLN A 91 -24.37 -16.27 -5.10
CA GLN A 91 -24.92 -17.42 -5.83
C GLN A 91 -25.98 -18.17 -5.02
N ALA A 92 -25.82 -18.27 -3.70
CA ALA A 92 -26.81 -18.90 -2.81
C ALA A 92 -28.13 -18.11 -2.70
N ASN A 93 -28.09 -16.78 -2.89
CA ASN A 93 -29.26 -15.91 -2.74
C ASN A 93 -29.99 -15.57 -4.07
N ASN A 94 -29.55 -16.10 -5.22
CA ASN A 94 -30.17 -15.84 -6.54
C ASN A 94 -30.42 -14.34 -6.85
N GLN A 95 -29.57 -13.45 -6.34
CA GLN A 95 -29.65 -12.02 -6.63
C GLN A 95 -28.70 -11.66 -7.77
N VAL A 96 -29.23 -10.94 -8.77
CA VAL A 96 -28.43 -10.29 -9.81
C VAL A 96 -27.90 -8.97 -9.24
N ASP A 97 -26.60 -8.75 -9.34
CA ASP A 97 -25.85 -7.60 -8.81
C ASP A 97 -26.36 -6.30 -9.49
N TYR A 98 -27.32 -5.59 -8.89
CA TYR A 98 -27.85 -4.32 -9.38
C TYR A 98 -27.28 -3.08 -8.65
N ASP A 99 -26.44 -3.28 -7.63
CA ASP A 99 -25.76 -2.18 -6.92
C ASP A 99 -24.30 -2.06 -7.37
N GLU A 100 -23.97 -0.95 -8.04
CA GLU A 100 -22.62 -0.56 -8.49
C GLU A 100 -21.66 -0.16 -7.33
N ASP A 101 -21.90 -0.65 -6.11
CA ASP A 101 -20.98 -0.49 -4.98
C ASP A 101 -20.28 -1.83 -4.67
N PRO A 102 -19.22 -2.18 -5.42
CA PRO A 102 -18.47 -3.38 -5.13
C PRO A 102 -17.63 -3.11 -3.88
N ILE A 103 -17.88 -3.92 -2.86
CA ILE A 103 -17.05 -4.09 -1.67
C ILE A 103 -17.17 -2.94 -0.65
N LYS A 104 -18.12 -3.07 0.28
CA LYS A 104 -17.97 -2.47 1.61
C LYS A 104 -16.78 -3.17 2.27
N TYR A 105 -15.67 -2.46 2.32
CA TYR A 105 -14.43 -2.85 2.99
C TYR A 105 -14.77 -3.35 4.39
N LEU A 106 -14.50 -4.63 4.67
CA LEU A 106 -14.40 -5.04 6.07
C LEU A 106 -13.15 -4.35 6.59
N GLY A 107 -13.34 -3.32 7.41
CA GLY A 107 -12.28 -2.91 8.32
C GLY A 107 -11.76 -4.15 9.03
N ILE A 108 -10.44 -4.26 9.16
CA ILE A 108 -9.78 -5.39 9.81
C ILE A 108 -10.35 -5.61 11.25
N GLU A 109 -11.02 -4.59 11.80
CA GLU A 109 -11.84 -4.63 13.02
C GLU A 109 -12.91 -5.74 13.07
N GLN A 110 -13.31 -6.34 11.94
CA GLN A 110 -14.27 -7.45 11.92
C GLN A 110 -13.62 -8.85 11.97
N TYR A 111 -12.28 -8.94 12.00
CA TYR A 111 -11.54 -10.21 12.03
C TYR A 111 -11.10 -10.62 13.45
N GLU A 112 -11.81 -10.20 14.50
CA GLU A 112 -11.50 -10.60 15.89
C GLU A 112 -11.63 -12.11 16.14
N ASN A 113 -12.26 -12.88 15.24
CA ASN A 113 -12.57 -14.30 15.43
C ASN A 113 -11.99 -15.25 14.34
N TYR A 114 -10.81 -14.98 13.78
CA TYR A 114 -10.11 -16.03 13.02
C TYR A 114 -9.22 -16.87 13.95
N ASN A 115 -9.57 -18.15 14.07
CA ASN A 115 -8.76 -19.17 14.75
C ASN A 115 -7.30 -19.12 14.26
N ILE A 116 -6.38 -19.05 15.21
CA ILE A 116 -4.92 -18.98 15.00
C ILE A 116 -4.42 -20.12 14.08
N GLU A 117 -5.11 -21.27 14.07
CA GLU A 117 -4.81 -22.43 13.20
C GLU A 117 -4.93 -22.16 11.68
N TYR A 118 -5.63 -21.10 11.26
CA TYR A 118 -5.72 -20.73 9.85
C TYR A 118 -4.53 -19.89 9.39
N PHE A 119 -3.83 -19.18 10.28
CA PHE A 119 -2.71 -18.32 9.91
C PHE A 119 -1.56 -19.09 9.24
N ASP A 120 -1.26 -20.30 9.72
CA ASP A 120 -0.22 -21.16 9.17
C ASP A 120 -0.49 -21.58 7.71
N LYS A 121 -1.76 -21.59 7.27
CA LYS A 121 -2.13 -21.86 5.86
C LYS A 121 -1.90 -20.65 4.95
N PHE A 122 -1.89 -19.44 5.52
CA PHE A 122 -1.71 -18.21 4.75
C PHE A 122 -0.24 -17.88 4.51
N VAL A 123 0.61 -18.16 5.49
CA VAL A 123 2.05 -17.89 5.39
C VAL A 123 2.64 -18.71 4.24
N PRO A 124 3.26 -18.07 3.23
CA PRO A 124 3.97 -18.81 2.21
C PRO A 124 5.18 -19.53 2.83
N LEU A 125 5.20 -20.87 2.73
CA LEU A 125 6.39 -21.66 3.01
C LEU A 125 7.35 -21.47 1.84
N PHE A 126 8.31 -20.57 2.00
CA PHE A 126 9.31 -20.35 0.97
C PHE A 126 10.33 -21.48 0.96
N ASN A 127 10.45 -22.18 -0.16
CA ASN A 127 11.69 -22.89 -0.47
C ASN A 127 12.80 -21.86 -0.75
N ASN A 128 14.04 -22.15 -0.34
CA ASN A 128 15.16 -21.21 -0.48
C ASN A 128 15.37 -20.73 -1.93
N GLU A 129 15.13 -21.61 -2.92
CA GLU A 129 15.25 -21.28 -4.34
C GLU A 129 14.14 -20.33 -4.81
N GLN A 130 12.88 -20.59 -4.42
CA GLN A 130 11.74 -19.73 -4.75
C GLN A 130 11.89 -18.34 -4.12
N TYR A 131 12.36 -18.28 -2.87
CA TYR A 131 12.64 -17.00 -2.23
C TYR A 131 13.75 -16.22 -2.97
N ALA A 132 14.80 -16.91 -3.41
CA ALA A 132 15.89 -16.26 -4.14
C ALA A 132 15.42 -15.69 -5.49
N GLU A 133 14.54 -16.41 -6.19
CA GLU A 133 13.93 -15.94 -7.44
C GLU A 133 13.04 -14.71 -7.20
N TRP A 134 12.14 -14.78 -6.22
CA TRP A 134 11.24 -13.67 -5.92
C TRP A 134 12.01 -12.45 -5.43
N LYS A 135 13.05 -12.64 -4.61
CA LYS A 135 13.95 -11.56 -4.22
C LYS A 135 14.61 -10.91 -5.43
N ARG A 136 15.03 -11.70 -6.43
CA ARG A 136 15.60 -11.17 -7.68
C ARG A 136 14.58 -10.34 -8.45
N GLU A 137 13.36 -10.84 -8.64
CA GLU A 137 12.27 -10.10 -9.29
C GLU A 137 11.98 -8.76 -8.58
N VAL A 138 11.96 -8.75 -7.24
CA VAL A 138 11.77 -7.53 -6.44
C VAL A 138 12.90 -6.52 -6.66
N LEU A 139 14.16 -6.96 -6.67
CA LEU A 139 15.30 -6.08 -6.90
C LEU A 139 15.33 -5.53 -8.34
N GLU A 140 14.93 -6.33 -9.33
CA GLU A 140 14.78 -5.86 -10.72
C GLU A 140 13.67 -4.81 -10.84
N ALA A 141 12.53 -5.02 -10.16
CA ALA A 141 11.46 -4.06 -10.08
C ALA A 141 11.90 -2.76 -9.37
N GLU A 142 12.66 -2.85 -8.27
CA GLU A 142 13.24 -1.71 -7.57
C GLU A 142 14.12 -0.87 -8.50
N GLN A 143 15.04 -1.51 -9.22
CA GLN A 143 15.90 -0.82 -10.18
C GLN A 143 15.11 -0.14 -11.30
N HIS A 144 14.02 -0.77 -11.75
CA HIS A 144 13.15 -0.18 -12.75
C HIS A 144 12.39 1.04 -12.21
N ILE A 145 11.90 0.97 -10.97
CA ILE A 145 11.24 2.07 -10.28
C ILE A 145 12.20 3.26 -10.12
N LEU A 146 13.44 2.99 -9.69
CA LEU A 146 14.48 4.02 -9.57
C LEU A 146 14.75 4.74 -10.90
N ARG A 147 14.74 4.02 -12.03
CA ARG A 147 14.87 4.62 -13.36
C ARG A 147 13.67 5.49 -13.73
N ILE A 148 12.45 5.10 -13.36
CA ILE A 148 11.24 5.90 -13.60
C ILE A 148 11.29 7.20 -12.80
N ILE A 149 11.83 7.16 -11.58
CA ILE A 149 11.99 8.32 -10.70
C ILE A 149 13.25 9.14 -11.07
N ASN A 150 14.02 8.74 -12.09
CA ASN A 150 15.31 9.35 -12.45
C ASN A 150 16.29 9.46 -11.27
N TYR A 151 16.20 8.55 -10.30
CA TYR A 151 16.97 8.59 -9.05
C TYR A 151 16.78 9.88 -8.21
N ASP A 152 15.73 10.67 -8.48
CA ASP A 152 15.42 11.87 -7.70
C ASP A 152 14.61 11.51 -6.46
N LEU A 153 15.33 11.01 -5.44
CA LEU A 153 14.74 10.51 -4.19
C LEU A 153 14.46 11.64 -3.18
N LYS A 154 14.96 12.86 -3.41
CA LYS A 154 14.92 13.99 -2.45
C LYS A 154 13.81 14.99 -2.75
N ASN A 155 13.47 15.22 -4.01
CA ASN A 155 12.44 16.19 -4.37
C ASN A 155 11.02 15.63 -4.22
N GLU A 156 10.85 14.31 -4.17
CA GLU A 156 9.55 13.68 -4.02
C GLU A 156 9.05 13.63 -2.56
N THR A 157 9.88 13.94 -1.57
CA THR A 157 9.49 14.03 -0.16
C THR A 157 8.89 15.38 0.21
N LEU A 158 8.69 16.28 -0.76
CA LEU A 158 7.82 17.45 -0.60
C LEU A 158 6.37 16.95 -0.56
N ASP A 159 6.07 16.26 0.53
CA ASP A 159 4.75 15.75 0.84
C ASP A 159 3.78 16.92 0.77
N SER A 160 2.67 16.75 0.05
CA SER A 160 1.57 17.71 0.02
C SER A 160 1.14 18.13 1.43
N TYR A 161 1.37 17.26 2.42
CA TYR A 161 1.23 17.52 3.85
C TYR A 161 2.13 18.64 4.36
N GLN A 162 3.41 18.71 3.96
CA GLN A 162 4.30 19.81 4.34
C GLN A 162 3.83 21.14 3.76
N LEU A 163 3.37 21.16 2.50
CA LEU A 163 2.80 22.36 1.89
C LEU A 163 1.54 22.82 2.62
N LEU A 164 0.64 21.89 2.96
CA LEU A 164 -0.57 22.18 3.70
C LEU A 164 -0.27 22.66 5.13
N LEU A 165 0.67 22.03 5.83
CA LEU A 165 1.11 22.45 7.16
C LEU A 165 1.78 23.83 7.13
N ASN A 166 2.61 24.10 6.12
CA ASN A 166 3.23 25.41 5.94
C ASN A 166 2.19 26.48 5.63
N TYR A 167 1.20 26.16 4.80
CA TYR A 167 0.08 27.06 4.52
C TYR A 167 -0.74 27.36 5.78
N LEU A 168 -1.08 26.33 6.57
CA LEU A 168 -1.78 26.51 7.85
C LEU A 168 -0.97 27.35 8.84
N LYS A 169 0.35 27.12 8.94
CA LYS A 169 1.24 27.94 9.79
C LYS A 169 1.23 29.41 9.39
N VAL A 170 1.31 29.70 8.08
CA VAL A 170 1.25 31.09 7.57
C VAL A 170 -0.11 31.71 7.85
N TYR A 171 -1.20 30.94 7.70
CA TYR A 171 -2.56 31.43 7.97
C TYR A 171 -2.77 31.76 9.45
N ILE A 172 -2.36 30.86 10.35
CA ILE A 172 -2.47 31.05 11.81
C ILE A 172 -1.64 32.27 12.26
N ASN A 173 -0.41 32.41 11.77
CA ASN A 173 0.42 33.56 12.08
C ASN A 173 -0.17 34.88 11.56
N LYS A 174 -0.86 34.87 10.41
CA LYS A 174 -1.58 36.06 9.95
C LYS A 174 -2.80 36.38 10.82
N SER A 175 -3.54 35.38 11.28
CA SER A 175 -4.70 35.62 12.16
C SER A 175 -4.33 36.21 13.52
N THR A 176 -3.16 35.88 14.07
CA THR A 176 -2.66 36.51 15.31
C THR A 176 -2.25 37.96 15.08
N PHE A 177 -1.66 38.30 13.92
CA PHE A 177 -1.33 39.69 13.57
C PHE A 177 -2.57 40.59 13.40
N PHE A 178 -3.73 40.03 13.00
CA PHE A 178 -4.98 40.80 12.91
C PHE A 178 -5.63 41.08 14.26
N LEU A 179 -5.40 40.25 15.29
CA LEU A 179 -5.90 40.49 16.64
C LEU A 179 -5.09 41.58 17.36
N ASP A 180 -3.78 41.67 17.11
CA ASP A 180 -2.92 42.71 17.72
C ASP A 180 -3.06 44.10 17.09
N LEU A 181 -3.75 44.23 15.94
CA LEU A 181 -4.07 45.52 15.30
C LEU A 181 -5.42 46.09 15.73
N SER A 182 -6.09 45.44 16.69
CA SER A 182 -7.41 45.82 17.22
C SER A 182 -7.40 46.21 18.70
N ILE A 183 -6.30 46.80 19.18
CA ILE A 183 -6.17 47.46 20.49
C ILE A 183 -5.66 48.88 20.30
#